data_AF-A0A845Y5U9-F1
#
_entry.id   AF-A0A845Y5U9-F1
#
_cell.length_a   1.000
_cell.length_b   1.000
_cell.length_c   1.000
_cell.angle_alpha   90.00
_cell.angle_beta   90.00
_cell.angle_gamma   90.00
#
_symmetry.space_group_name_H-M   'P 1'
#
loop_
_entity.id
_entity.type
_entity.pdbx_description
1 polymer ?
#
loop_
_entity_poly.entity_id
_entity_poly.type
_entity_poly.pdbx_seq_one_letter_code
_entity_poly.pdbx_strand_id
1 'polypeptide(L)'
;KSIFDAAWSVFRDWLEYFGKVFGVVTVAVPPHYTSQSCSNCGKVIKKSLSQRTHRCHHCGFVLDRDSNAAINILELGLRTVGHTGTLNVSGDIDLCIGGETPQCKPSCRKRKPKERSLESPTIFGTPN
;
A
#
# COMPACT_ATOMS: atom_id res chain seq x y z
N LYS A 1 16.46 8.21 -20.20
CA LYS A 1 16.25 8.94 -18.92
C LYS A 1 17.08 8.25 -17.86
N SER A 2 17.96 9.00 -17.20
CA SER A 2 18.88 8.47 -16.20
C SER A 2 18.20 8.37 -14.84
N ILE A 3 18.69 7.49 -13.97
CA ILE A 3 18.21 7.39 -12.58
C ILE A 3 18.52 8.66 -11.77
N PHE A 4 19.58 9.38 -12.17
CA PHE A 4 19.98 10.66 -11.56
C PHE A 4 18.97 11.77 -11.81
N ASP A 5 18.24 11.74 -12.94
CA ASP A 5 17.25 12.77 -13.30
C ASP A 5 15.99 12.71 -12.42
N ALA A 6 15.80 11.63 -11.66
CA ALA A 6 14.58 11.37 -10.90
C ALA A 6 14.60 11.87 -9.44
N ALA A 7 15.74 12.40 -8.96
CA ALA A 7 15.89 13.02 -7.63
C ALA A 7 15.33 12.19 -6.45
N TRP A 8 15.52 10.87 -6.46
CA TRP A 8 14.94 9.94 -5.46
C TRP A 8 15.38 10.18 -4.01
N SER A 9 16.60 10.69 -3.78
CA SER A 9 17.06 11.06 -2.44
C SER A 9 16.26 12.23 -1.89
N VAL A 10 16.17 13.32 -2.65
CA VAL A 10 15.40 14.51 -2.28
C VAL A 10 13.93 14.17 -2.01
N PHE A 11 13.34 13.30 -2.83
CA PHE A 11 11.97 12.83 -2.59
C PHE A 11 11.83 12.11 -1.24
N ARG A 12 12.81 11.27 -0.86
CA ARG A 12 12.82 10.60 0.45
C ARG A 12 12.99 11.59 1.59
N ASP A 13 13.91 12.54 1.45
CA ASP A 13 14.18 13.55 2.48
C ASP A 13 12.91 14.35 2.80
N TRP A 14 12.12 14.70 1.78
CA TRP A 14 10.82 15.36 1.97
C TRP A 14 9.80 14.47 2.66
N LEU A 15 9.73 13.17 2.34
CA LEU A 15 8.82 12.25 3.02
C LEU A 15 9.15 12.15 4.51
N GLU A 16 10.42 12.00 4.86
CA GLU A 16 10.86 11.93 6.26
C GLU A 16 10.62 13.25 7.01
N TYR A 17 10.86 14.39 6.35
CA TYR A 17 10.57 15.70 6.90
C TYR A 17 9.08 15.85 7.24
N PHE A 18 8.18 15.57 6.28
CA PHE A 18 6.75 15.66 6.51
C PHE A 18 6.23 14.61 7.48
N GLY A 19 6.83 13.41 7.50
CA GLY A 19 6.55 12.40 8.52
C GLY A 19 6.77 12.95 9.93
N LYS A 20 7.90 13.62 10.18
CA LYS A 20 8.19 14.28 11.46
C LYS A 20 7.21 15.41 11.76
N VAL A 21 6.92 16.26 10.78
CA VAL A 21 6.01 17.43 10.94
C VAL A 21 4.59 17.00 11.31
N PHE A 22 4.08 15.93 10.70
CA PHE A 22 2.71 15.45 10.91
C PHE A 22 2.59 14.31 11.94
N GLY A 23 3.70 13.90 12.56
CA GLY A 23 3.71 12.76 13.48
C GLY A 23 3.35 11.42 12.81
N VAL A 24 3.64 11.28 11.52
CA VAL A 24 3.38 10.05 10.73
C VAL A 24 4.68 9.27 10.56
N VAL A 25 4.63 7.98 10.89
CA VAL A 25 5.78 7.09 10.72
C VAL A 25 6.02 6.81 9.24
N THR A 26 7.25 7.07 8.77
CA THR A 26 7.70 6.74 7.42
C THR A 26 8.76 5.65 7.46
N VAL A 27 8.55 4.58 6.69
CA VAL A 27 9.41 3.39 6.70
C VAL A 27 9.96 3.17 5.30
N ALA A 28 11.28 3.15 5.17
CA ALA A 28 11.94 2.78 3.93
C ALA A 28 11.99 1.25 3.80
N VAL A 29 11.64 0.73 2.62
CA VAL A 29 11.74 -0.70 2.31
C VAL A 29 12.74 -0.95 1.18
N PRO A 30 13.40 -2.12 1.12
CA PRO A 30 14.26 -2.49 0.00
C PRO A 30 13.47 -2.51 -1.32
N PRO A 31 13.97 -1.88 -2.40
CA PRO A 31 13.22 -1.76 -3.65
C PRO A 31 13.19 -3.06 -4.48
N HIS A 32 14.05 -4.02 -4.14
CA HIS A 32 14.29 -5.22 -4.94
C HIS A 32 13.03 -6.09 -5.06
N TYR A 33 12.78 -6.58 -6.28
CA TYR A 33 11.71 -7.53 -6.62
C TYR A 33 10.26 -7.10 -6.32
N THR A 34 10.01 -5.88 -5.84
CA THR A 34 8.67 -5.38 -5.50
C THR A 34 7.71 -5.41 -6.69
N SER A 35 8.18 -5.04 -7.88
CA SER A 35 7.38 -5.07 -9.11
C SER A 35 7.37 -6.42 -9.82
N GLN A 36 8.18 -7.39 -9.42
CA GLN A 36 8.32 -8.70 -10.07
C GLN A 36 7.66 -9.83 -9.29
N SER A 37 7.68 -9.75 -7.97
CA SER A 37 7.03 -10.73 -7.08
C SER A 37 5.51 -10.61 -7.19
N CYS A 38 4.83 -11.75 -7.29
CA CYS A 38 3.38 -11.77 -7.24
C CYS A 38 2.90 -11.52 -5.81
N SER A 39 2.04 -10.52 -5.60
CA SER A 39 1.49 -10.22 -4.28
C SER A 39 0.56 -11.31 -3.74
N ASN A 40 0.07 -12.21 -4.61
CA ASN A 40 -0.82 -13.29 -4.22
C ASN A 40 -0.07 -14.58 -3.82
N CYS A 41 0.98 -14.96 -4.56
CA CYS A 41 1.66 -16.25 -4.37
C CYS A 41 3.17 -16.15 -4.12
N GLY A 42 3.73 -14.94 -4.09
CA GLY A 42 5.15 -14.69 -3.82
C GLY A 42 6.13 -15.09 -4.92
N LYS A 43 5.68 -15.74 -6.00
CA LYS A 43 6.57 -16.15 -7.11
C LYS A 43 7.06 -14.93 -7.89
N VAL A 44 8.35 -14.96 -8.25
CA VAL A 44 9.00 -13.91 -9.04
C VAL A 44 8.72 -14.12 -10.52
N ILE A 45 8.16 -13.10 -11.16
CA ILE A 45 7.89 -13.09 -12.60
C ILE A 45 8.76 -12.02 -13.23
N LYS A 46 9.66 -12.45 -14.12
CA LYS A 46 10.52 -11.55 -14.88
C LYS A 46 9.67 -10.79 -15.90
N LYS A 47 9.85 -9.47 -15.95
CA LYS A 47 9.08 -8.57 -16.83
C LYS A 47 10.01 -7.49 -17.38
N SER A 48 9.73 -7.02 -18.59
CA SER A 48 10.35 -5.80 -19.10
C SER A 48 9.70 -4.55 -18.49
N LEU A 49 10.37 -3.41 -18.57
CA LEU A 49 9.83 -2.13 -18.10
C LEU A 49 8.57 -1.67 -18.86
N SER A 50 8.40 -2.15 -20.10
CA SER A 50 7.23 -1.84 -20.94
C SER A 50 5.96 -2.59 -20.51
N GLN A 51 6.09 -3.72 -19.81
CA GLN A 51 4.93 -4.47 -19.33
C GLN A 51 4.28 -3.75 -18.14
N ARG A 52 3.06 -3.25 -18.33
CA ARG A 52 2.27 -2.54 -17.31
C ARG A 52 1.26 -3.42 -16.57
N THR A 53 0.91 -4.57 -17.13
CA THR A 53 0.05 -5.54 -16.46
C THR A 53 0.89 -6.65 -15.82
N HIS A 54 0.67 -6.91 -14.54
CA HIS A 54 1.13 -8.12 -13.89
C HIS A 54 0.18 -9.27 -14.22
N ARG A 55 0.69 -10.31 -14.89
CA ARG A 55 -0.01 -11.58 -15.07
C ARG A 55 0.84 -12.68 -14.45
N CYS A 56 0.26 -13.40 -13.50
CA CYS A 56 0.95 -14.48 -12.82
C CYS A 56 0.65 -15.83 -13.47
N HIS A 57 1.65 -16.45 -14.08
CA HIS A 57 1.52 -17.79 -14.68
C HIS A 57 1.45 -18.92 -13.65
N HIS A 58 1.74 -18.65 -12.37
CA HIS A 58 1.70 -19.65 -11.31
C HIS A 58 0.34 -19.74 -10.62
N CYS A 59 -0.37 -18.62 -10.44
CA CYS A 59 -1.65 -18.60 -9.72
C CYS A 59 -2.78 -17.88 -10.48
N GLY A 60 -2.56 -17.46 -11.72
CA GLY A 60 -3.56 -16.78 -12.55
C GLY A 60 -3.89 -15.35 -12.14
N PHE A 61 -3.25 -14.79 -11.11
CA PHE A 61 -3.55 -13.44 -10.61
C PHE A 61 -3.18 -12.37 -11.65
N VAL A 62 -4.09 -11.43 -11.91
CA VAL A 62 -3.91 -10.33 -12.86
C VAL A 62 -4.21 -9.00 -12.20
N LEU A 63 -3.26 -8.08 -12.24
CA LEU A 63 -3.39 -6.72 -11.70
C LEU A 63 -2.52 -5.74 -12.49
N ASP A 64 -2.73 -4.44 -12.33
CA ASP A 64 -1.73 -3.45 -12.72
C ASP A 64 -0.40 -3.69 -11.99
N ARG A 65 0.74 -3.49 -12.68
CA ARG A 65 2.07 -3.77 -12.15
C ARG A 65 2.40 -2.88 -10.95
N ASP A 66 2.04 -1.61 -11.02
CA ASP A 66 2.39 -0.64 -9.98
C ASP A 66 1.48 -0.87 -8.75
N SER A 67 0.23 -1.28 -8.97
CA SER A 67 -0.67 -1.74 -7.89
C SER A 67 -0.15 -3.01 -7.19
N ASN A 68 0.33 -4.01 -7.94
CA ASN A 68 0.98 -5.19 -7.37
C ASN A 68 2.23 -4.81 -6.56
N ALA A 69 3.04 -3.88 -7.09
CA ALA A 69 4.23 -3.40 -6.40
C ALA A 69 3.88 -2.68 -5.08
N ALA A 70 2.81 -1.88 -5.06
CA ALA A 70 2.35 -1.20 -3.86
C ALA A 70 1.93 -2.18 -2.75
N ILE A 71 1.24 -3.27 -3.10
CA ILE A 71 0.87 -4.32 -2.14
C ILE A 71 2.12 -4.98 -1.56
N ASN A 72 3.10 -5.32 -2.41
CA ASN A 72 4.36 -5.89 -1.93
C ASN A 72 5.12 -4.92 -1.03
N ILE A 73 5.18 -3.63 -1.37
CA ILE A 73 5.82 -2.59 -0.56
C ILE A 73 5.15 -2.48 0.81
N LEU A 74 3.81 -2.51 0.86
CA LEU A 74 3.06 -2.50 2.11
C LEU A 74 3.42 -3.71 2.98
N GLU A 75 3.39 -4.91 2.42
CA GLU A 75 3.75 -6.14 3.12
C GLU A 75 5.19 -6.08 3.68
N LEU A 76 6.15 -5.62 2.87
CA LEU A 76 7.53 -5.42 3.33
C LEU A 76 7.62 -4.39 4.46
N GLY A 77 6.87 -3.29 4.36
CA GLY A 77 6.84 -2.24 5.37
C GLY A 77 6.31 -2.75 6.71
N LEU A 78 5.20 -3.48 6.67
CA LEU A 78 4.60 -4.12 7.85
C LEU A 78 5.53 -5.14 8.50
N ARG A 79 6.29 -5.90 7.70
CA ARG A 79 7.29 -6.83 8.22
C ARG A 79 8.50 -6.13 8.84
N THR A 80 8.86 -4.95 8.34
CA THR A 80 10.03 -4.19 8.81
C THR A 80 9.76 -3.53 10.16
N VAL A 81 8.53 -3.06 10.40
CA VAL A 81 8.19 -2.37 11.66
C VAL A 81 8.02 -3.31 12.87
N GLY A 82 8.08 -4.63 12.67
CA GLY A 82 7.76 -5.59 13.72
C GLY A 82 6.29 -5.49 14.17
N HIS A 83 5.83 -6.41 15.00
CA HIS A 83 4.51 -6.24 15.63
C HIS A 83 4.56 -5.00 16.52
N THR A 84 4.04 -3.87 16.06
CA THR A 84 3.59 -2.81 16.96
C THR A 84 2.57 -3.46 17.87
N GLY A 85 2.96 -3.75 19.11
CA GLY A 85 2.23 -4.63 20.01
C GLY A 85 0.73 -4.33 19.97
N THR A 86 -0.07 -5.37 19.72
CA THR A 86 -1.51 -5.31 20.01
C THR A 86 -1.63 -5.07 21.51
N LEU A 87 -1.68 -3.80 21.92
CA LEU A 87 -2.09 -3.42 23.26
C LEU A 87 -3.59 -3.71 23.35
N ASN A 88 -3.92 -4.99 23.58
CA ASN A 88 -5.15 -5.36 24.25
C ASN A 88 -5.00 -4.88 25.70
N VAL A 89 -5.13 -3.58 25.95
CA VAL A 89 -5.33 -3.06 27.30
C VAL A 89 -6.79 -3.32 27.64
N SER A 90 -7.06 -4.51 28.14
CA SER A 90 -8.11 -4.73 29.13
C SER A 90 -7.35 -5.00 30.43
N GLY A 91 -7.20 -3.97 31.24
CA GLY A 91 -6.28 -3.94 32.36
C GLY A 91 -6.16 -2.50 32.83
N ASP A 92 -7.02 -2.17 33.77
CA ASP A 92 -7.27 -0.84 34.31
C ASP A 92 -5.99 -0.30 34.96
N ILE A 93 -5.45 0.79 34.43
CA ILE A 93 -4.43 1.58 35.13
C ILE A 93 -5.00 2.98 35.35
N ASP A 94 -5.55 3.16 36.54
CA ASP A 94 -5.89 4.47 37.09
C ASP A 94 -4.59 5.19 37.44
N LEU A 95 -4.28 6.28 36.72
CA LEU A 95 -3.62 7.45 37.31
C LEU A 95 -3.76 8.68 36.40
N CYS A 96 -4.66 9.58 36.79
CA CYS A 96 -4.73 10.95 36.34
C CYS A 96 -3.47 11.73 36.78
N ILE A 97 -2.76 12.42 35.86
CA ILE A 97 -2.30 13.82 36.03
C ILE A 97 -2.24 14.48 34.65
N GLY A 98 -2.94 15.60 34.51
CA GLY A 98 -3.17 16.33 33.27
C GLY A 98 -1.97 17.14 32.74
N GLY A 99 -2.04 17.41 31.44
CA GLY A 99 -1.18 18.33 30.69
C GLY A 99 -1.73 18.47 29.28
N GLU A 100 -2.55 19.49 29.07
CA GLU A 100 -3.34 19.73 27.87
C GLU A 100 -2.44 19.99 26.65
N THR A 101 -2.72 19.32 25.52
CA THR A 101 -2.22 19.74 24.21
C THR A 101 -3.36 19.79 23.19
N PRO A 102 -3.34 20.77 22.25
CA PRO A 102 -4.52 21.16 21.47
C PRO A 102 -4.93 20.12 20.42
N GLN A 103 -6.24 19.90 20.31
CA GLN A 103 -6.90 19.08 19.30
C GLN A 103 -6.68 19.62 17.88
N CYS A 104 -5.89 18.93 17.06
CA CYS A 104 -5.90 19.12 15.60
C CYS A 104 -7.05 18.32 14.99
N LYS A 105 -8.06 19.03 14.49
CA LYS A 105 -9.27 18.49 13.85
C LYS A 105 -8.92 17.52 12.70
N PRO A 106 -9.56 16.35 12.61
CA PRO A 106 -9.42 15.48 11.46
C PRO A 106 -10.21 16.03 10.27
N SER A 107 -9.54 16.62 9.28
CA SER A 107 -10.16 16.85 7.97
C SER A 107 -10.07 15.57 7.12
N CYS A 108 -10.87 14.57 7.49
CA CYS A 108 -11.09 13.42 6.62
C CYS A 108 -12.02 13.85 5.48
N ARG A 109 -11.45 14.18 4.31
CA ARG A 109 -12.25 14.38 3.09
C ARG A 109 -12.87 13.04 2.72
N LYS A 110 -14.19 12.91 2.94
CA LYS A 110 -14.98 11.77 2.48
C LYS A 110 -14.84 11.62 0.96
N ARG A 111 -14.21 10.53 0.51
CA ARG A 111 -14.30 10.12 -0.89
C ARG A 111 -15.69 9.50 -1.10
N LYS A 112 -16.48 10.04 -2.02
CA LYS A 112 -17.74 9.42 -2.45
C LYS A 112 -17.44 8.07 -3.10
N PRO A 113 -18.19 7.00 -2.77
CA PRO A 113 -18.13 5.76 -3.51
C PRO A 113 -18.62 6.00 -4.94
N LYS A 114 -17.86 5.56 -5.95
CA LYS A 114 -18.34 5.51 -7.32
C LYS A 114 -19.11 4.21 -7.48
N GLU A 115 -20.43 4.34 -7.57
CA GLU A 115 -21.36 3.24 -7.85
C GLU A 115 -21.01 2.62 -9.20
N ARG A 116 -20.69 1.33 -9.19
CA ARG A 116 -20.44 0.53 -10.40
C ARG A 116 -21.70 -0.28 -10.61
N SER A 117 -22.53 0.16 -11.55
CA SER A 117 -23.72 -0.58 -11.97
C SER A 117 -23.33 -1.99 -12.37
N LEU A 118 -23.89 -2.96 -11.64
CA LEU A 118 -23.95 -4.36 -12.02
C LEU A 118 -24.95 -4.47 -13.17
N GLU A 119 -24.47 -4.73 -14.38
CA GLU A 119 -25.30 -5.36 -15.39
C GLU A 119 -24.77 -6.79 -15.57
N SER A 120 -25.57 -7.74 -15.08
CA SER A 120 -25.33 -9.17 -15.16
C SER A 120 -25.56 -9.70 -16.58
N PRO A 121 -24.91 -10.81 -16.95
CA PRO A 121 -24.98 -11.40 -18.29
C PRO A 121 -26.28 -12.16 -18.53
N THR A 122 -26.95 -11.91 -19.65
CA THR A 122 -28.03 -12.77 -20.14
C THR A 122 -27.45 -13.84 -21.07
N ILE A 123 -27.42 -15.08 -20.61
CA ILE A 123 -27.22 -16.28 -21.42
C ILE A 123 -28.60 -16.82 -21.82
N PHE A 124 -28.86 -16.91 -23.12
CA PHE A 124 -29.77 -17.82 -23.84
C PHE A 124 -29.32 -17.67 -25.30
N GLY A 125 -28.96 -18.64 -26.13
CA GLY A 125 -29.19 -20.08 -26.25
C GLY A 125 -29.13 -20.35 -27.76
N THR A 126 -28.30 -21.29 -28.21
CA THR A 126 -28.16 -21.80 -29.60
C THR A 126 -29.43 -22.58 -30.04
N PRO A 127 -29.57 -23.23 -31.23
CA PRO A 127 -28.81 -23.21 -32.51
C PRO A 127 -29.69 -23.05 -33.79
N ASN A 128 -29.07 -22.77 -34.94
CA ASN A 128 -29.21 -23.51 -36.22
C ASN A 128 -28.18 -23.00 -37.23
#